data_AF-A0A1Y4W3J7-F1
#
_entry.id   AF-A0A1Y4W3J7-F1
#
_cell.length_a   1.000
_cell.length_b   1.000
_cell.length_c   1.000
_cell.angle_alpha   90.00
_cell.angle_beta   90.00
_cell.angle_gamma   90.00
#
_symmetry.space_group_name_H-M   'P 1'
#
loop_
_entity.id
_entity.type
_entity.pdbx_description
1 polymer ?
#
loop_
_entity_poly.entity_id
_entity_poly.type
_entity_poly.pdbx_seq_one_letter_code
_entity_poly.pdbx_strand_id
1 'polypeptide(L)'
;MKQKGITWRGRALIGGILGLLAGILWVPYAMYSRECPPLAVLACVGLGGMAGVATQPFADSGRVLLLRSGGHFLITAAWFALLVVELDIAPGWTGVLFWEGLLALFYALIWLGRWVGWYVEVSQLRQLLGLEPGPTPLKWRETLPYLPFVVLLCTLVPLVLRGIERGMGTDLPALTGIVYPFLILPVASLCAGVSLGKRRGICPLFPLACFLCYLPLVLVLYDTTALFHCFMTALPALGGNVLGCFLGRAGKMGG
;
A
#
# COMPACT_ATOMS: atom_id res chain seq x y z
N MET A 1 31.12 -16.54 -8.39
CA MET A 1 30.00 -17.39 -8.87
C MET A 1 28.79 -16.50 -9.16
N LYS A 2 28.36 -16.39 -10.43
CA LYS A 2 27.18 -15.60 -10.81
C LYS A 2 25.94 -16.40 -10.41
N GLN A 3 25.26 -16.03 -9.32
CA GLN A 3 23.96 -16.60 -8.96
C GLN A 3 23.00 -16.34 -10.13
N LYS A 4 22.65 -17.39 -10.89
CA LYS A 4 21.61 -17.31 -11.93
C LYS A 4 20.28 -17.15 -11.20
N GLY A 5 19.92 -15.92 -10.86
CA GLY A 5 18.62 -15.60 -10.28
C GLY A 5 17.49 -15.99 -11.22
N ILE A 6 16.35 -16.37 -10.64
CA ILE A 6 15.12 -16.68 -11.39
C ILE A 6 14.76 -15.48 -12.27
N THR A 7 14.61 -15.72 -13.57
CA THR A 7 14.24 -14.68 -14.56
C THR A 7 12.82 -14.18 -14.34
N TRP A 8 12.47 -13.04 -14.93
CA TRP A 8 11.11 -12.49 -14.84
C TRP A 8 10.04 -13.47 -15.34
N ARG A 9 10.36 -14.26 -16.38
CA ARG A 9 9.49 -15.33 -16.89
C ARG A 9 9.28 -16.41 -15.84
N GLY A 10 10.34 -16.82 -15.13
CA GLY A 10 10.24 -17.81 -14.06
C GLY A 10 9.35 -17.34 -12.90
N ARG A 11 9.48 -16.08 -12.49
CA ARG A 11 8.63 -15.49 -11.43
C ARG A 11 7.17 -15.36 -11.86
N ALA A 12 6.93 -14.95 -13.11
CA ALA A 12 5.58 -14.89 -13.66
C ALA A 12 4.94 -16.28 -13.75
N LEU A 13 5.70 -17.31 -14.14
CA LEU A 13 5.22 -18.70 -14.17
C LEU A 13 4.90 -19.22 -12.78
N ILE A 14 5.78 -19.03 -11.80
CA ILE A 14 5.52 -19.42 -10.40
C ILE A 14 4.27 -18.71 -9.89
N GLY A 15 4.17 -17.40 -10.14
CA GLY A 15 2.99 -16.61 -9.79
C GLY A 15 1.72 -17.15 -10.44
N GLY A 16 1.76 -17.49 -11.74
CA GLY A 16 0.63 -18.07 -12.45
C GLY A 16 0.22 -19.45 -11.93
N ILE A 17 1.19 -20.31 -11.57
CA ILE A 17 0.92 -21.61 -10.94
C ILE A 17 0.25 -21.42 -9.57
N LEU A 18 0.76 -20.50 -8.75
CA LEU A 18 0.12 -20.17 -7.47
C LEU A 18 -1.28 -19.58 -7.67
N GLY A 19 -1.46 -18.75 -8.69
CA GLY A 19 -2.77 -18.21 -9.09
C GLY A 19 -3.74 -19.31 -9.53
N LEU A 20 -3.28 -20.31 -10.28
CA LEU A 20 -4.08 -21.47 -10.67
C LEU A 20 -4.54 -22.26 -9.44
N LEU A 21 -3.59 -22.58 -8.54
CA LEU A 21 -3.90 -23.30 -7.31
C LEU A 21 -4.89 -22.53 -6.44
N ALA A 22 -4.68 -21.22 -6.27
CA ALA A 22 -5.61 -20.35 -5.55
C ALA A 22 -6.98 -20.33 -6.22
N GLY A 23 -7.06 -20.20 -7.55
CA GLY A 23 -8.30 -20.21 -8.30
C GLY A 23 -9.09 -21.50 -8.13
N ILE A 24 -8.45 -22.67 -8.30
CA ILE A 24 -9.10 -23.98 -8.16
C ILE A 24 -9.63 -24.19 -6.72
N LEU A 25 -8.92 -23.70 -5.72
CA LEU A 25 -9.32 -23.86 -4.31
C LEU A 25 -10.39 -22.85 -3.89
N TRP A 26 -10.26 -21.60 -4.31
CA TRP A 26 -11.07 -20.49 -3.79
C TRP A 26 -12.32 -20.21 -4.61
N VAL A 27 -12.30 -20.36 -5.94
CA VAL A 27 -13.46 -20.05 -6.80
C VAL A 27 -14.70 -20.90 -6.45
N PRO A 28 -14.60 -22.25 -6.27
CA PRO A 28 -15.74 -23.05 -5.84
C PRO A 28 -16.32 -22.59 -4.50
N TYR A 29 -15.44 -22.19 -3.58
CA TYR A 29 -15.84 -21.72 -2.26
C TYR A 29 -16.57 -20.38 -2.36
N ALA A 30 -16.04 -19.44 -3.15
CA ALA A 30 -16.63 -18.12 -3.34
C ALA A 30 -18.01 -18.18 -4.02
N MET A 31 -18.18 -19.06 -5.00
CA MET A 31 -19.44 -19.21 -5.73
C MET A 31 -20.43 -20.17 -5.05
N TYR A 32 -20.04 -20.82 -3.96
CA TYR A 32 -20.79 -21.90 -3.32
C TYR A 32 -21.28 -22.96 -4.33
N SER A 33 -20.46 -23.21 -5.36
CA SER A 33 -20.79 -24.08 -6.49
C SER A 33 -19.61 -25.00 -6.80
N ARG A 34 -19.87 -26.14 -7.43
CA ARG A 34 -18.81 -27.02 -7.95
C ARG A 34 -18.29 -26.57 -9.31
N GLU A 35 -18.93 -25.57 -9.91
CA GLU A 35 -18.58 -25.07 -11.23
C GLU A 35 -17.51 -23.99 -11.09
N CYS A 36 -16.38 -24.19 -11.78
CA CYS A 36 -15.33 -23.18 -11.89
C CYS A 36 -15.47 -22.51 -13.26
N PRO A 37 -16.00 -21.29 -13.36
CA PRO A 37 -16.00 -20.57 -14.63
C PRO A 37 -14.55 -20.45 -15.11
N PRO A 38 -14.26 -20.92 -16.34
CA PRO A 38 -12.88 -21.01 -16.83
C PRO A 38 -12.21 -19.64 -16.91
N LEU A 39 -13.00 -18.58 -17.14
CA LEU A 39 -12.53 -17.19 -17.17
C LEU A 39 -12.12 -16.67 -15.79
N ALA A 40 -12.83 -17.05 -14.71
CA ALA A 40 -12.42 -16.69 -13.35
C ALA A 40 -11.10 -17.38 -12.95
N VAL A 41 -10.94 -18.65 -13.29
CA VAL A 41 -9.68 -19.38 -13.04
C VAL A 41 -8.55 -18.77 -13.86
N LEU A 42 -8.80 -18.43 -15.13
CA LEU A 42 -7.84 -17.73 -15.98
C LEU A 42 -7.46 -16.36 -15.39
N ALA A 43 -8.42 -15.61 -14.85
CA ALA A 43 -8.16 -14.36 -14.16
C ALA A 43 -7.28 -14.53 -12.92
N CYS A 44 -7.49 -15.59 -12.13
CA CYS A 44 -6.61 -15.93 -11.00
C CYS A 44 -5.17 -16.23 -11.46
N VAL A 45 -5.00 -16.97 -12.56
CA VAL A 45 -3.69 -17.22 -13.18
C VAL A 45 -3.03 -15.91 -13.62
N GLY A 46 -3.80 -15.04 -14.31
CA GLY A 46 -3.34 -13.73 -14.75
C GLY A 46 -2.86 -12.86 -13.58
N LEU A 47 -3.68 -12.72 -12.53
CA LEU A 47 -3.34 -11.98 -11.31
C LEU A 47 -2.11 -12.55 -10.61
N GLY A 48 -2.02 -13.88 -10.50
CA GLY A 48 -0.84 -14.55 -9.95
C GLY A 48 0.43 -14.26 -10.76
N GLY A 49 0.33 -14.31 -12.10
CA GLY A 49 1.42 -13.93 -12.99
C GLY A 49 1.85 -12.48 -12.80
N MET A 50 0.90 -11.56 -12.67
CA MET A 50 1.15 -10.15 -12.40
C MET A 50 1.81 -9.93 -11.03
N ALA A 51 1.41 -10.67 -9.99
CA ALA A 51 2.08 -10.64 -8.70
C ALA A 51 3.54 -11.12 -8.80
N GLY A 52 3.81 -12.16 -9.58
CA GLY A 52 5.17 -12.62 -9.88
C GLY A 52 6.02 -11.56 -10.58
N VAL A 53 5.45 -10.87 -11.58
CA VAL A 53 6.11 -9.76 -12.29
C VAL A 53 6.38 -8.57 -11.37
N ALA A 54 5.51 -8.29 -10.40
CA ALA A 54 5.68 -7.15 -9.48
C ALA A 54 6.98 -7.22 -8.66
N THR A 55 7.55 -8.42 -8.47
CA THR A 55 8.80 -8.63 -7.74
C THR A 55 10.06 -8.21 -8.50
N GLN A 56 9.94 -7.80 -9.77
CA GLN A 56 11.10 -7.41 -10.57
C GLN A 56 11.82 -6.18 -9.99
N PRO A 57 13.17 -6.14 -10.11
CA PRO A 57 13.90 -4.92 -9.89
C PRO A 57 13.47 -3.88 -10.91
N PHE A 58 13.59 -2.62 -10.53
CA PHE A 58 12.98 -1.52 -11.27
C PHE A 58 13.80 -1.08 -12.47
N ALA A 59 13.17 -0.26 -13.32
CA ALA A 59 13.78 0.25 -14.54
C ALA A 59 14.79 1.37 -14.26
N ASP A 60 15.77 1.49 -15.14
CA ASP A 60 16.91 2.41 -15.00
C ASP A 60 16.55 3.90 -15.17
N SER A 61 15.31 4.22 -15.57
CA SER A 61 14.84 5.59 -15.72
C SER A 61 13.41 5.79 -15.23
N GLY A 62 13.09 7.01 -14.76
CA GLY A 62 11.77 7.37 -14.25
C GLY A 62 10.64 7.20 -15.27
N ARG A 63 10.89 7.52 -16.55
CA ARG A 63 9.89 7.33 -17.62
C ARG A 63 9.56 5.86 -17.82
N VAL A 64 10.57 5.00 -17.94
CA VAL A 64 10.36 3.56 -18.12
C VAL A 64 9.70 2.96 -16.88
N LEU A 65 10.04 3.44 -15.69
CA LEU A 65 9.40 3.06 -14.44
C LEU A 65 7.90 3.37 -14.45
N LEU A 66 7.51 4.60 -14.81
CA LEU A 66 6.10 5.01 -14.86
C LEU A 66 5.34 4.21 -15.91
N LEU A 67 5.91 4.00 -17.10
CA LEU A 67 5.27 3.19 -18.15
C LEU A 67 5.09 1.73 -17.72
N ARG A 68 6.11 1.11 -17.12
CA ARG A 68 6.03 -0.29 -16.65
C ARG A 68 5.06 -0.43 -15.48
N SER A 69 5.07 0.51 -14.54
CA SER A 69 4.14 0.50 -13.39
C SER A 69 2.70 0.73 -13.86
N GLY A 70 2.48 1.69 -14.77
CA GLY A 70 1.17 1.96 -15.37
C GLY A 70 0.65 0.78 -16.19
N GLY A 71 1.49 0.19 -17.06
CA GLY A 71 1.11 -1.00 -17.82
C GLY A 71 0.84 -2.21 -16.92
N HIS A 72 1.65 -2.41 -15.89
CA HIS A 72 1.42 -3.46 -14.89
C HIS A 72 0.11 -3.25 -14.15
N PHE A 73 -0.19 -2.02 -13.72
CA PHE A 73 -1.47 -1.67 -13.10
C PHE A 73 -2.64 -1.96 -14.04
N LEU A 74 -2.62 -1.46 -15.29
CA LEU A 74 -3.72 -1.64 -16.25
C LEU A 74 -4.01 -3.11 -16.56
N ILE A 75 -2.97 -3.93 -16.71
CA ILE A 75 -3.15 -5.37 -16.96
C ILE A 75 -3.68 -6.07 -15.70
N THR A 76 -3.20 -5.68 -14.51
CA THR A 76 -3.71 -6.21 -13.23
C THR A 76 -5.18 -5.84 -13.03
N ALA A 77 -5.56 -4.59 -13.32
CA ALA A 77 -6.93 -4.09 -13.29
C ALA A 77 -7.83 -4.85 -14.26
N ALA A 78 -7.39 -5.08 -15.51
CA ALA A 78 -8.19 -5.86 -16.47
C ALA A 78 -8.49 -7.28 -15.99
N TRP A 79 -7.49 -7.97 -15.41
CA TRP A 79 -7.71 -9.31 -14.83
C TRP A 79 -8.59 -9.27 -13.58
N PHE A 80 -8.45 -8.25 -12.75
CA PHE A 80 -9.25 -8.10 -11.55
C PHE A 80 -10.72 -7.79 -11.87
N ALA A 81 -10.98 -6.88 -12.81
CA ALA A 81 -12.32 -6.60 -13.33
C ALA A 81 -12.98 -7.86 -13.89
N LEU A 82 -12.23 -8.65 -14.69
CA LEU A 82 -12.74 -9.94 -15.20
C LEU A 82 -13.12 -10.87 -14.05
N LEU A 83 -12.28 -10.98 -13.01
CA LEU A 83 -12.57 -11.82 -11.85
C LEU A 83 -13.83 -11.35 -11.10
N VAL A 84 -13.98 -10.04 -10.88
CA VAL A 84 -15.14 -9.46 -10.18
C VAL A 84 -16.43 -9.73 -10.95
N VAL A 85 -16.40 -9.61 -12.28
CA VAL A 85 -17.55 -9.87 -13.15
C VAL A 85 -17.91 -11.36 -13.17
N GLU A 86 -16.93 -12.25 -13.37
CA GLU A 86 -17.17 -13.71 -13.49
C GLU A 86 -17.64 -14.34 -12.18
N LEU A 87 -17.25 -13.78 -11.04
CA LEU A 87 -17.68 -14.25 -9.72
C LEU A 87 -18.95 -13.55 -9.22
N ASP A 88 -19.56 -12.69 -10.03
CA ASP A 88 -20.74 -11.88 -9.67
C ASP A 88 -20.58 -11.18 -8.30
N ILE A 89 -19.35 -10.72 -8.01
CA ILE A 89 -19.00 -10.11 -6.71
C ILE A 89 -19.72 -8.77 -6.51
N ALA A 90 -20.03 -8.07 -7.59
CA ALA A 90 -20.63 -6.74 -7.52
C ALA A 90 -21.67 -6.52 -8.62
N PRO A 91 -22.87 -6.01 -8.29
CA PRO A 91 -23.91 -5.77 -9.27
C PRO A 91 -23.57 -4.56 -10.15
N GLY A 92 -23.51 -4.79 -11.47
CA GLY A 92 -23.37 -3.74 -12.47
C GLY A 92 -22.00 -3.06 -12.52
N TRP A 93 -21.87 -2.10 -13.45
CA TRP A 93 -20.60 -1.43 -13.74
C TRP A 93 -20.10 -0.53 -12.58
N THR A 94 -21.00 0.02 -11.77
CA THR A 94 -20.66 0.82 -10.59
C THR A 94 -19.96 -0.01 -9.51
N GLY A 95 -20.42 -1.25 -9.29
CA GLY A 95 -19.80 -2.19 -8.36
C GLY A 95 -18.39 -2.60 -8.81
N VAL A 96 -18.20 -2.86 -10.10
CA VAL A 96 -16.87 -3.16 -10.68
C VAL A 96 -15.92 -1.96 -10.49
N LEU A 97 -16.37 -0.74 -10.79
CA LEU A 97 -15.55 0.47 -10.58
C LEU A 97 -15.17 0.69 -9.12
N PHE A 98 -16.03 0.33 -8.18
CA PHE A 98 -15.71 0.38 -6.75
C PHE A 98 -14.52 -0.55 -6.42
N TRP A 99 -14.58 -1.81 -6.84
CA TRP A 99 -13.50 -2.77 -6.63
C TRP A 99 -12.19 -2.34 -7.33
N GLU A 100 -12.28 -1.82 -8.56
CA GLU A 100 -11.13 -1.25 -9.27
C GLU A 100 -10.53 -0.05 -8.54
N GLY A 101 -11.36 0.81 -7.94
CA GLY A 101 -10.91 1.91 -7.10
C GLY A 101 -10.13 1.42 -5.87
N LEU A 102 -10.59 0.34 -5.23
CA LEU A 102 -9.90 -0.28 -4.11
C LEU A 102 -8.56 -0.89 -4.55
N LEU A 103 -8.52 -1.58 -5.69
CA LEU A 103 -7.29 -2.10 -6.29
C LEU A 103 -6.29 -0.96 -6.58
N ALA A 104 -6.76 0.12 -7.23
CA ALA A 104 -5.94 1.29 -7.55
C ALA A 104 -5.32 1.90 -6.28
N LEU A 105 -6.10 1.97 -5.20
CA LEU A 105 -5.62 2.44 -3.92
C LEU A 105 -4.52 1.53 -3.33
N PHE A 106 -4.77 0.22 -3.25
CA PHE A 106 -3.76 -0.73 -2.77
C PHE A 106 -2.49 -0.67 -3.60
N TYR A 107 -2.64 -0.57 -4.92
CA TYR A 107 -1.53 -0.42 -5.85
C TYR A 107 -0.71 0.84 -5.54
N ALA A 108 -1.38 1.98 -5.36
CA ALA A 108 -0.73 3.24 -5.01
C ALA A 108 0.00 3.17 -3.67
N LEU A 109 -0.57 2.52 -2.65
CA LEU A 109 0.07 2.31 -1.35
C LEU A 109 1.35 1.47 -1.46
N ILE A 110 1.29 0.34 -2.18
CA ILE A 110 2.46 -0.51 -2.43
C ILE A 110 3.52 0.25 -3.23
N TRP A 111 3.10 0.98 -4.26
CA TRP A 111 4.00 1.78 -5.09
C TRP A 111 4.70 2.87 -4.27
N LEU A 112 3.98 3.59 -3.39
CA LEU A 112 4.56 4.59 -2.50
C LEU A 112 5.54 3.96 -1.49
N GLY A 113 5.21 2.80 -0.94
CA GLY A 113 6.14 2.06 -0.06
C GLY A 113 7.47 1.73 -0.77
N ARG A 114 7.39 1.32 -2.05
CA ARG A 114 8.57 1.09 -2.89
C ARG A 114 9.29 2.41 -3.21
N TRP A 115 8.55 3.49 -3.47
CA TRP A 115 9.11 4.82 -3.72
C TRP A 115 9.92 5.37 -2.56
N VAL A 116 9.41 5.23 -1.34
CA VAL A 116 10.14 5.55 -0.11
C VAL A 116 11.42 4.72 0.00
N GLY A 117 11.37 3.44 -0.39
CA GLY A 117 12.52 2.57 -0.56
C GLY A 117 13.63 3.22 -1.38
N TRP A 118 13.31 3.62 -2.60
CA TRP A 118 14.27 4.24 -3.52
C TRP A 118 14.80 5.58 -3.06
N TYR A 119 13.94 6.43 -2.50
CA TYR A 119 14.38 7.72 -1.98
C TYR A 119 15.51 7.50 -0.96
N VAL A 120 15.38 6.47 -0.13
CA VAL A 120 16.41 6.10 0.84
C VAL A 120 17.66 5.55 0.14
N GLU A 121 17.54 4.68 -0.86
CA GLU A 121 18.70 4.19 -1.62
C GLU A 121 19.49 5.35 -2.26
N VAL A 122 18.79 6.30 -2.90
CA VAL A 122 19.42 7.50 -3.49
C VAL A 122 20.12 8.34 -2.42
N SER A 123 19.51 8.50 -1.24
CA SER A 123 20.17 9.23 -0.16
C SER A 123 21.41 8.52 0.38
N GLN A 124 21.39 7.18 0.48
CA GLN A 124 22.57 6.40 0.85
C GLN A 124 23.68 6.53 -0.19
N LEU A 125 23.34 6.53 -1.48
CA LEU A 125 24.32 6.78 -2.54
C LEU A 125 24.94 8.17 -2.44
N ARG A 126 24.13 9.21 -2.15
CA ARG A 126 24.66 10.56 -1.90
C ARG A 126 25.60 10.59 -0.70
N GLN A 127 25.27 9.85 0.37
CA GLN A 127 26.12 9.73 1.54
C GLN A 127 27.47 9.11 1.19
N LEU A 128 27.46 7.99 0.45
CA LEU A 128 28.67 7.30 0.00
C LEU A 128 29.55 8.17 -0.91
N LEU A 129 28.94 9.09 -1.67
CA LEU A 129 29.63 10.04 -2.52
C LEU A 129 30.07 11.32 -1.79
N GLY A 130 29.82 11.43 -0.48
CA GLY A 130 30.14 12.64 0.29
C GLY A 130 29.27 13.85 -0.05
N LEU A 131 28.13 13.64 -0.71
CA LEU A 131 27.18 14.67 -1.14
C LEU A 131 26.07 14.93 -0.10
N GLU A 132 26.14 14.34 1.09
CA GLU A 132 25.07 14.48 2.08
C GLU A 132 25.13 15.85 2.81
N PRO A 133 24.03 16.62 2.81
CA PRO A 133 23.86 17.70 3.77
C PRO A 133 23.81 17.10 5.18
N GLY A 134 24.42 17.78 6.17
CA GLY A 134 24.39 17.35 7.57
C GLY A 134 22.97 17.17 8.14
N PRO A 135 22.85 16.55 9.34
CA PRO A 135 21.56 16.21 9.94
C PRO A 135 20.67 17.45 10.08
N THR A 136 19.43 17.35 9.60
CA THR A 136 18.51 18.48 9.66
C THR A 136 17.79 18.58 11.01
N PRO A 137 17.47 19.81 11.48
CA PRO A 137 16.68 19.97 12.69
C PRO A 137 15.35 19.25 12.53
N LEU A 138 14.97 18.47 13.54
CA LEU A 138 13.75 17.65 13.57
C LEU A 138 13.61 16.60 12.46
N LYS A 139 14.65 16.38 11.65
CA LYS A 139 14.68 15.41 10.55
C LYS A 139 13.54 15.59 9.53
N TRP A 140 13.25 16.83 9.17
CA TRP A 140 12.16 17.15 8.24
C TRP A 140 12.42 16.63 6.83
N ARG A 141 13.69 16.66 6.38
CA ARG A 141 14.08 16.13 5.05
C ARG A 141 13.91 14.62 4.98
N GLU A 142 14.16 13.93 6.08
CA GLU A 142 14.04 12.50 6.24
C GLU A 142 12.57 12.07 6.36
N THR A 143 11.70 12.97 6.85
CA THR A 143 10.25 12.75 6.93
C THR A 143 9.55 13.04 5.61
N LEU A 144 10.09 13.96 4.79
CA LEU A 144 9.50 14.41 3.52
C LEU A 144 9.06 13.28 2.56
N PRO A 145 9.80 12.16 2.40
CA PRO A 145 9.38 11.05 1.56
C PRO A 145 8.16 10.30 2.11
N TYR A 146 7.88 10.39 3.39
CA TYR A 146 6.71 9.74 3.97
C TYR A 146 5.46 10.62 3.83
N LEU A 147 5.59 11.91 3.51
CA LEU A 147 4.44 12.83 3.40
C LEU A 147 3.41 12.43 2.34
N PRO A 148 3.78 12.00 1.11
CA PRO A 148 2.78 11.52 0.14
C PRO A 148 1.98 10.32 0.66
N PHE A 149 2.63 9.40 1.38
CA PHE A 149 1.97 8.27 2.03
C PHE A 149 1.03 8.73 3.14
N VAL A 150 1.45 9.71 3.95
CA VAL A 150 0.61 10.32 5.00
C VAL A 150 -0.59 11.02 4.39
N VAL A 151 -0.44 11.81 3.33
CA VAL A 151 -1.56 12.47 2.64
C VAL A 151 -2.51 11.46 2.03
N LEU A 152 -1.98 10.41 1.38
CA LEU A 152 -2.81 9.34 0.83
C LEU A 152 -3.67 8.70 1.93
N LEU A 153 -3.04 8.19 2.99
CA LEU A 153 -3.77 7.51 4.07
C LEU A 153 -4.62 8.45 4.93
N CYS A 154 -4.10 9.61 5.31
CA CYS A 154 -4.82 10.46 6.27
C CYS A 154 -5.89 11.31 5.62
N THR A 155 -5.86 11.48 4.29
CA THR A 155 -6.74 12.41 3.57
C THR A 155 -7.46 11.72 2.41
N LEU A 156 -6.74 11.24 1.40
CA LEU A 156 -7.39 10.75 0.18
C LEU A 156 -8.20 9.47 0.41
N VAL A 157 -7.67 8.51 1.16
CA VAL A 157 -8.36 7.24 1.42
C VAL A 157 -9.67 7.45 2.17
N PRO A 158 -9.73 8.15 3.32
CA PRO A 158 -10.99 8.42 4.01
C PRO A 158 -12.03 9.08 3.12
N LEU A 159 -11.62 10.05 2.27
CA LEU A 159 -12.54 10.74 1.35
C LEU A 159 -13.11 9.79 0.29
N VAL A 160 -12.26 8.98 -0.32
CA VAL A 160 -12.67 8.00 -1.34
C VAL A 160 -13.60 6.96 -0.72
N LEU A 161 -13.22 6.37 0.41
CA LEU A 161 -14.03 5.38 1.12
C LEU A 161 -15.39 5.96 1.55
N ARG A 162 -15.44 7.22 1.98
CA ARG A 162 -16.69 7.88 2.35
C ARG A 162 -17.57 8.17 1.13
N GLY A 163 -16.97 8.56 0.01
CA GLY A 163 -17.68 8.74 -1.25
C GLY A 163 -18.34 7.44 -1.72
N ILE A 164 -17.63 6.33 -1.55
CA ILE A 164 -18.11 4.99 -1.86
C ILE A 164 -19.29 4.60 -0.96
N GLU A 165 -19.15 4.72 0.37
CA GLU A 165 -20.24 4.40 1.31
C GLU A 165 -21.52 5.18 0.99
N ARG A 166 -21.38 6.48 0.67
CA ARG A 166 -22.52 7.30 0.23
C ARG A 166 -23.09 6.83 -1.10
N GLY A 167 -22.25 6.46 -2.07
CA GLY A 167 -22.68 5.95 -3.36
C GLY A 167 -23.42 4.62 -3.29
N MET A 168 -23.14 3.81 -2.26
CA MET A 168 -23.84 2.54 -2.00
C MET A 168 -25.13 2.71 -1.18
N GLY A 169 -25.50 3.95 -0.81
CA GLY A 169 -26.69 4.22 0.00
C GLY A 169 -26.59 3.71 1.45
N THR A 170 -25.36 3.47 1.94
CA THR A 170 -25.16 3.03 3.32
C THR A 170 -25.11 4.24 4.25
N ASP A 171 -26.08 4.34 5.17
CA ASP A 171 -26.11 5.42 6.15
C ASP A 171 -25.04 5.24 7.24
N LEU A 172 -24.62 4.00 7.49
CA LEU A 172 -23.61 3.65 8.49
C LEU A 172 -22.19 3.66 7.89
N PRO A 173 -21.26 4.53 8.36
CA PRO A 173 -19.86 4.51 7.95
C PRO A 173 -19.09 3.33 8.58
N ALA A 174 -19.42 2.09 8.20
CA ALA A 174 -18.73 0.92 8.74
C ALA A 174 -17.25 0.90 8.31
N LEU A 175 -16.97 1.24 7.05
CA LEU A 175 -15.62 1.21 6.52
C LEU A 175 -14.84 2.45 6.97
N THR A 176 -15.40 3.65 6.83
CA THR A 176 -14.69 4.89 7.21
C THR A 176 -14.70 5.18 8.69
N GLY A 177 -15.80 4.90 9.40
CA GLY A 177 -15.97 5.24 10.80
C GLY A 177 -15.50 4.17 11.79
N ILE A 178 -15.38 2.91 11.33
CA ILE A 178 -14.96 1.79 12.19
C ILE A 178 -13.69 1.13 11.65
N VAL A 179 -13.75 0.45 10.51
CA VAL A 179 -12.62 -0.35 10.03
C VAL A 179 -11.37 0.51 9.78
N TYR A 180 -11.56 1.68 9.18
CA TYR A 180 -10.46 2.55 8.81
C TYR A 180 -9.69 3.12 10.01
N PRO A 181 -10.30 3.88 10.94
CA PRO A 181 -9.60 4.53 12.05
C PRO A 181 -9.14 3.55 13.13
N PHE A 182 -9.79 2.39 13.30
CA PHE A 182 -9.45 1.45 14.37
C PHE A 182 -8.51 0.32 13.92
N LEU A 183 -8.43 0.01 12.62
CA LEU A 183 -7.59 -1.09 12.12
C LEU A 183 -6.59 -0.62 11.06
N ILE A 184 -7.08 -0.11 9.92
CA ILE A 184 -6.22 0.17 8.77
C ILE A 184 -5.22 1.29 9.10
N LEU A 185 -5.72 2.41 9.63
CA LEU A 185 -4.93 3.60 9.90
C LEU A 185 -3.87 3.36 10.99
N PRO A 186 -4.18 2.76 12.17
CA PRO A 186 -3.17 2.43 13.17
C PRO A 186 -2.06 1.50 12.64
N VAL A 187 -2.43 0.43 11.93
CA VAL A 187 -1.48 -0.56 11.41
C VAL A 187 -0.58 0.05 10.34
N ALA A 188 -1.15 0.79 9.39
CA ALA A 188 -0.38 1.43 8.33
C ALA A 188 0.59 2.50 8.89
N SER A 189 0.12 3.31 9.84
CA SER A 189 0.94 4.32 10.52
C SER A 189 2.06 3.69 11.35
N LEU A 190 1.79 2.58 12.06
CA LEU A 190 2.79 1.82 12.80
C LEU A 190 3.88 1.29 11.86
N CYS A 191 3.49 0.59 10.79
CA CYS A 191 4.43 0.00 9.82
C CYS A 191 5.32 1.07 9.16
N ALA A 192 4.72 2.19 8.75
CA ALA A 192 5.47 3.32 8.19
C ALA A 192 6.42 3.95 9.23
N GLY A 193 5.96 4.08 10.48
CA GLY A 193 6.78 4.49 11.61
C GLY A 193 7.99 3.59 11.81
N VAL A 194 7.80 2.27 11.90
CA VAL A 194 8.88 1.28 12.05
C VAL A 194 9.88 1.39 10.91
N SER A 195 9.38 1.50 9.68
CA SER A 195 10.22 1.67 8.49
C SER A 195 11.10 2.93 8.58
N LEU A 196 10.50 4.07 8.91
CA LEU A 196 11.23 5.34 9.06
C LEU A 196 12.22 5.29 10.22
N GLY A 197 11.78 4.77 11.37
CA GLY A 197 12.56 4.64 12.59
C GLY A 197 13.82 3.80 12.40
N LYS A 198 13.67 2.65 11.73
CA LYS A 198 14.78 1.73 11.46
C LYS A 198 15.88 2.37 10.62
N ARG A 199 15.50 3.27 9.71
CA ARG A 199 16.42 3.88 8.74
C ARG A 199 17.05 5.18 9.25
N ARG A 200 16.26 6.02 9.91
CA ARG A 200 16.62 7.40 10.25
C ARG A 200 16.57 7.71 11.74
N GLY A 201 16.19 6.74 12.57
CA GLY A 201 15.97 6.92 14.00
C GLY A 201 14.69 7.70 14.30
N ILE A 202 14.65 8.35 15.46
CA ILE A 202 13.47 9.11 15.88
C ILE A 202 13.28 10.34 14.98
N CYS A 203 12.09 10.48 14.40
CA CYS A 203 11.64 11.53 13.48
C CYS A 203 10.28 12.07 13.98
N PRO A 204 10.26 13.10 14.85
CA PRO A 204 9.03 13.56 15.52
C PRO A 204 8.03 14.24 14.57
N LEU A 205 8.49 14.72 13.41
CA LEU A 205 7.62 15.33 12.42
C LEU A 205 6.69 14.33 11.72
N PHE A 206 7.04 13.04 11.71
CA PHE A 206 6.21 12.01 11.09
C PHE A 206 4.86 11.80 11.82
N PRO A 207 4.83 11.50 13.13
CA PRO A 207 3.56 11.38 13.86
C PRO A 207 2.78 12.70 13.90
N LEU A 208 3.47 13.85 13.91
CA LEU A 208 2.82 15.15 13.80
C LEU A 208 2.13 15.34 12.44
N ALA A 209 2.79 14.96 11.35
CA ALA A 209 2.18 14.99 10.02
C ALA A 209 0.96 14.08 9.93
N CYS A 210 1.02 12.86 10.49
CA CYS A 210 -0.14 11.97 10.57
C CYS A 210 -1.33 12.63 11.28
N PHE A 211 -1.08 13.27 12.43
CA PHE A 211 -2.10 13.99 13.18
C PHE A 211 -2.72 15.12 12.33
N LEU A 212 -1.88 16.01 11.81
CA LEU A 212 -2.31 17.20 11.09
C LEU A 212 -3.00 16.89 9.76
N CYS A 213 -2.58 15.85 9.05
CA CYS A 213 -3.23 15.44 7.80
C CYS A 213 -4.58 14.75 8.02
N TYR A 214 -4.80 14.11 9.18
CA TYR A 214 -6.07 13.48 9.52
C TYR A 214 -7.07 14.44 10.18
N LEU A 215 -6.58 15.51 10.82
CA LEU A 215 -7.41 16.48 11.52
C LEU A 215 -8.51 17.13 10.64
N PRO A 216 -8.24 17.64 9.42
CA PRO A 216 -9.28 18.16 8.55
C PRO A 216 -10.37 17.12 8.23
N LEU A 217 -9.97 15.85 8.13
CA LEU A 217 -10.90 14.76 7.86
C LEU A 217 -11.83 14.49 9.04
N VAL A 218 -11.31 14.58 10.27
CA VAL A 218 -12.16 14.53 11.48
C VAL A 218 -13.18 15.66 11.47
N LEU A 219 -12.74 16.89 11.17
CA LEU A 219 -13.62 18.06 11.19
C LEU A 219 -14.66 18.09 10.06
N VAL A 220 -14.39 17.44 8.92
CA VAL A 220 -15.29 17.43 7.75
C VAL A 220 -16.19 16.21 7.70
N LEU A 221 -15.70 15.02 8.09
CA LEU A 221 -16.45 13.78 7.99
C LEU A 221 -17.11 13.35 9.30
N TYR A 222 -16.62 13.84 10.43
CA TYR A 222 -17.05 13.46 11.77
C TYR A 222 -17.31 14.70 12.63
N ASP A 223 -17.60 14.49 13.91
CA ASP A 223 -17.75 15.55 14.90
C ASP A 223 -16.46 15.72 15.72
N THR A 224 -16.37 16.83 16.46
CA THR A 224 -15.33 17.15 17.45
C THR A 224 -15.11 16.04 18.49
N THR A 225 -16.13 15.24 18.78
CA THR A 225 -16.01 14.05 19.66
C THR A 225 -15.09 12.98 19.08
N ALA A 226 -14.86 12.97 17.76
CA ALA A 226 -13.99 12.01 17.06
C ALA A 226 -12.53 12.49 16.91
N LEU A 227 -12.12 13.58 17.59
CA LEU A 227 -10.73 14.05 17.61
C LEU A 227 -9.73 12.98 18.07
N PHE A 228 -10.19 12.00 18.86
CA PHE A 228 -9.37 10.87 19.26
C PHE A 228 -8.88 10.03 18.05
N HIS A 229 -9.57 10.05 16.90
CA HIS A 229 -9.09 9.37 15.68
C HIS A 229 -7.75 9.91 15.18
N CYS A 230 -7.44 11.20 15.39
CA CYS A 230 -6.12 11.76 15.08
C CYS A 230 -5.01 11.09 15.91
N PHE A 231 -5.31 10.70 17.14
CA PHE A 231 -4.37 9.96 17.99
C PHE A 231 -4.24 8.50 17.59
N MET A 232 -5.29 7.90 16.99
CA MET A 232 -5.26 6.54 16.44
C MET A 232 -4.30 6.40 15.25
N THR A 233 -3.89 7.49 14.62
CA THR A 233 -2.78 7.48 13.64
C THR A 233 -1.46 7.95 14.22
N ALA A 234 -1.48 9.02 15.01
CA ALA A 234 -0.26 9.66 15.51
C ALA A 234 0.49 8.81 16.56
N LEU A 235 -0.23 8.16 17.48
CA LEU A 235 0.39 7.32 18.51
C LEU A 235 1.01 6.05 17.92
N PRO A 236 0.33 5.29 17.03
CA PRO A 236 0.99 4.18 16.34
C PRO A 236 2.16 4.63 15.46
N ALA A 237 2.06 5.78 14.77
CA ALA A 237 3.20 6.34 14.03
C ALA A 237 4.41 6.62 14.93
N LEU A 238 4.18 7.20 16.11
CA LEU A 238 5.23 7.47 17.10
C LEU A 238 5.81 6.17 17.66
N GLY A 239 4.96 5.26 18.12
CA GLY A 239 5.36 3.96 18.68
C GLY A 239 6.16 3.14 17.66
N GLY A 240 5.71 3.13 16.41
CA GLY A 240 6.42 2.51 15.30
C GLY A 240 7.77 3.16 15.06
N ASN A 241 7.85 4.49 15.03
CA ASN A 241 9.10 5.21 14.81
C ASN A 241 10.13 4.97 15.91
N VAL A 242 9.69 4.94 17.17
CA VAL A 242 10.52 4.57 18.32
C VAL A 242 10.99 3.12 18.22
N LEU A 243 10.07 2.17 17.99
CA LEU A 243 10.38 0.74 17.83
C LEU A 243 11.39 0.51 16.69
N GLY A 244 11.14 1.13 15.54
CA GLY A 244 12.03 1.09 14.39
C GLY A 244 13.43 1.57 14.75
N CYS A 245 13.55 2.69 15.49
CA CYS A 245 14.84 3.21 15.92
C CYS A 245 15.63 2.19 16.76
N PHE A 246 14.97 1.50 17.69
CA PHE A 246 15.61 0.45 18.49
C PHE A 246 16.05 -0.74 17.63
N LEU A 247 15.16 -1.23 16.75
CA LEU A 247 15.49 -2.33 15.83
C LEU A 247 16.65 -1.98 14.87
N GLY A 248 16.72 -0.72 14.42
CA GLY A 248 17.80 -0.23 13.57
C GLY A 248 19.14 -0.13 14.29
N ARG A 249 19.15 0.16 15.60
CA ARG A 249 20.36 0.14 16.42
C ARG A 249 20.84 -1.28 16.71
N ALA A 250 19.92 -2.18 17.08
CA ALA A 250 20.24 -3.57 17.37
C ALA A 250 20.91 -4.26 16.16
N GLY A 251 20.39 -4.03 14.95
CA GLY A 251 20.97 -4.57 13.72
C GLY A 251 22.37 -4.05 13.36
N LYS A 252 22.80 -2.92 13.94
CA LYS A 252 24.16 -2.35 13.74
C LYS A 252 25.17 -2.82 14.77
N MET A 253 24.72 -3.37 15.91
CA MET A 253 25.59 -3.85 16.98
C MET A 253 25.92 -5.35 16.86
N GLY A 254 25.12 -6.11 16.10
CA GLY A 254 25.27 -7.56 15.94
C GLY A 254 25.88 -8.04 14.61
N GLY A 255 26.44 -7.13 13.80
CA GLY A 255 27.13 -7.43 12.55
C GLY A 255 28.45 -6.67 12.47
#